data_AF-A0AAV3APM1-F1
#
_entry.id   AF-A0AAV3APM1-F1
#
_cell.length_a   1.000
_cell.length_b   1.000
_cell.length_c   1.000
_cell.angle_alpha   90.00
_cell.angle_beta   90.00
_cell.angle_gamma   90.00
#
_symmetry.space_group_name_H-M   'P 1'
#
loop_
_entity.id
_entity.type
_entity.pdbx_description
1 polymer ?
#
loop_
_entity_poly.entity_id
_entity_poly.type
_entity_poly.pdbx_seq_one_letter_code
_entity_poly.pdbx_strand_id
1 'polypeptide(L)'
;MGYYRDSPEEMPIFVCTNEAIKGCSITPTGDNVFSAVRLFATKRLKEIADKKTVATVKDLIEKLTEAANKLGYSLEQKSNSMKRRDKKVVTKSFHGAGLVVPVDKNDVGYRELPETDGNLKKMCKAIVEAPTDDVRMKAFAPIQEMMTFIQFANDECDYGMGYELGIDLFCYGSHYFHKVARQLLPLAYRLLKRDLFAEIIESHLANRRKEDVNQLDA
;
A
#
# COMPACT_ATOMS: atom_id res chain seq x y z
N MET A 1 -9.85 -0.76 -8.47
CA MET A 1 -10.19 -0.98 -7.05
C MET A 1 -9.60 -2.31 -6.63
N GLY A 2 -9.23 -2.47 -5.37
CA GLY A 2 -8.71 -3.73 -4.85
C GLY A 2 -9.05 -3.88 -3.37
N TYR A 3 -9.12 -5.13 -2.92
CA TYR A 3 -9.18 -5.44 -1.49
C TYR A 3 -7.81 -5.26 -0.85
N TYR A 4 -7.77 -4.56 0.29
CA TYR A 4 -6.56 -4.39 1.08
C TYR A 4 -6.56 -5.37 2.25
N ARG A 5 -5.48 -6.14 2.40
CA ARG A 5 -5.28 -7.10 3.49
C ARG A 5 -3.98 -6.77 4.21
N ASP A 6 -4.04 -6.70 5.54
CA ASP A 6 -2.85 -6.53 6.38
C ASP A 6 -2.07 -7.85 6.53
N SER A 7 -2.77 -8.99 6.43
CA SER A 7 -2.23 -10.35 6.50
C SER A 7 -2.92 -11.25 5.46
N PRO A 8 -2.23 -12.21 4.83
CA PRO A 8 -2.82 -13.10 3.83
C PRO A 8 -3.95 -13.98 4.41
N GLU A 9 -3.86 -14.35 5.68
CA GLU A 9 -4.85 -15.20 6.37
C GLU A 9 -6.10 -14.42 6.85
N GLU A 10 -6.07 -13.10 6.76
CA GLU A 10 -7.17 -12.24 7.22
C GLU A 10 -8.09 -11.82 6.08
N MET A 11 -9.36 -11.61 6.42
CA MET A 11 -10.31 -10.98 5.49
C MET A 11 -9.86 -9.54 5.17
N PRO A 12 -10.17 -9.03 3.97
CA PRO A 12 -9.89 -7.65 3.62
C PRO A 12 -10.42 -6.65 4.65
N ILE A 13 -9.60 -5.67 5.03
CA ILE A 13 -10.01 -4.63 5.97
C ILE A 13 -10.84 -3.55 5.29
N PHE A 14 -10.53 -3.24 4.03
CA PHE A 14 -11.31 -2.32 3.20
C PHE A 14 -11.09 -2.56 1.71
N VAL A 15 -11.92 -1.91 0.90
CA VAL A 15 -11.69 -1.72 -0.53
C VAL A 15 -10.99 -0.38 -0.74
N CYS A 16 -10.03 -0.34 -1.65
CA CYS A 16 -9.31 0.89 -1.97
C CYS A 16 -9.15 1.12 -3.47
N THR A 17 -8.81 2.36 -3.81
CA THR A 17 -8.49 2.80 -5.18
C THR A 17 -7.08 3.34 -5.27
N ASN A 18 -6.44 3.11 -6.40
CA ASN A 18 -5.19 3.76 -6.80
C ASN A 18 -5.28 4.11 -8.30
N GLU A 19 -4.66 5.22 -8.68
CA GLU A 19 -4.43 5.60 -10.07
C GLU A 19 -2.93 5.43 -10.37
N ALA A 20 -2.52 4.24 -10.83
CA ALA A 20 -1.12 3.84 -10.91
C ALA A 20 -0.22 4.77 -11.75
N ILE A 21 -0.80 5.44 -12.75
CA ILE A 21 -0.10 6.43 -13.59
C ILE A 21 0.22 7.71 -12.80
N LYS A 22 -0.61 8.07 -11.81
CA LYS A 22 -0.44 9.30 -11.01
C LYS A 22 0.48 9.10 -9.81
N GLY A 23 0.63 7.87 -9.33
CA GLY A 23 1.52 7.56 -8.21
C GLY A 23 1.09 6.34 -7.40
N CYS A 24 1.67 6.20 -6.21
CA CYS A 24 1.51 5.03 -5.34
C CYS A 24 0.42 5.18 -4.27
N SER A 25 -0.24 6.34 -4.16
CA SER A 25 -1.23 6.58 -3.10
C SER A 25 -2.44 5.64 -3.21
N ILE A 26 -2.79 5.03 -2.09
CA ILE A 26 -3.92 4.13 -1.95
C ILE A 26 -4.97 4.81 -1.09
N THR A 27 -6.16 5.03 -1.66
CA THR A 27 -7.27 5.69 -0.98
C THR A 27 -8.33 4.67 -0.57
N PRO A 28 -8.62 4.50 0.74
CA PRO A 28 -9.72 3.66 1.20
C PRO A 28 -11.07 4.19 0.73
N THR A 29 -11.94 3.29 0.27
CA THR A 29 -13.26 3.59 -0.31
C THR A 29 -14.31 2.65 0.26
N GLY A 30 -14.48 2.66 1.58
CA GLY A 30 -15.41 1.79 2.30
C GLY A 30 -14.90 0.36 2.51
N ASP A 31 -15.59 -0.39 3.38
CA ASP A 31 -15.13 -1.71 3.84
C ASP A 31 -15.62 -2.90 2.99
N ASN A 32 -16.44 -2.63 1.97
CA ASN A 32 -16.97 -3.63 1.06
C ASN A 32 -17.19 -3.08 -0.35
N VAL A 33 -17.38 -3.97 -1.33
CA VAL A 33 -17.47 -3.58 -2.74
C VAL A 33 -18.71 -2.74 -3.06
N PHE A 34 -19.85 -2.95 -2.38
CA PHE A 34 -21.05 -2.13 -2.56
C PHE A 34 -20.75 -0.67 -2.20
N SER A 35 -20.15 -0.44 -1.03
CA SER A 35 -19.76 0.88 -0.58
C SER A 35 -18.78 1.56 -1.56
N ALA A 36 -17.77 0.83 -2.05
CA ALA A 36 -16.75 1.34 -2.96
C ALA A 36 -17.33 1.77 -4.31
N VAL A 37 -18.13 0.90 -4.94
CA VAL A 37 -18.75 1.18 -6.24
C VAL A 37 -19.78 2.30 -6.10
N ARG A 38 -20.57 2.31 -5.03
CA ARG A 38 -21.55 3.38 -4.76
C ARG A 38 -20.86 4.75 -4.59
N LEU A 39 -19.78 4.81 -3.81
CA LEU A 39 -19.02 6.04 -3.59
C LEU A 39 -18.38 6.54 -4.90
N PHE A 40 -17.83 5.64 -5.70
CA PHE A 40 -17.30 5.98 -7.02
C PHE A 40 -18.40 6.50 -7.95
N ALA A 41 -19.54 5.82 -8.04
CA ALA A 41 -20.68 6.23 -8.85
C ALA A 41 -21.21 7.61 -8.41
N THR A 42 -21.28 7.87 -7.10
CA THR A 42 -21.71 9.16 -6.54
C THR A 42 -20.73 10.28 -6.87
N LYS A 43 -19.42 10.01 -6.84
CA LYS A 43 -18.41 10.97 -7.29
C LYS A 43 -18.56 11.27 -8.77
N ARG A 44 -18.67 10.23 -9.61
CA ARG A 44 -18.86 10.36 -11.07
C ARG A 44 -20.13 11.10 -11.44
N LEU A 45 -21.21 10.95 -10.68
CA LEU A 45 -22.47 11.65 -10.93
C LEU A 45 -22.30 13.18 -10.96
N LYS A 46 -21.33 13.73 -10.23
CA LYS A 46 -21.02 15.17 -10.21
C LYS A 46 -20.26 15.65 -11.45
N GLU A 47 -19.66 14.74 -12.21
CA GLU A 47 -18.81 15.01 -13.36
C GLU A 47 -19.54 14.80 -14.70
N ILE A 48 -20.73 14.16 -14.69
CA ILE A 48 -21.47 13.79 -15.90
C ILE A 48 -22.47 14.89 -16.28
N ALA A 49 -22.38 15.39 -17.50
CA ALA A 49 -23.34 16.36 -18.05
C ALA A 49 -24.54 15.70 -18.77
N ASP A 50 -24.36 14.50 -19.32
CA ASP A 50 -25.40 13.80 -20.08
C ASP A 50 -26.55 13.31 -19.17
N LYS A 51 -27.76 13.79 -19.45
CA LYS A 51 -28.95 13.51 -18.62
C LYS A 51 -29.33 12.03 -18.60
N LYS A 52 -29.14 11.30 -19.70
CA LYS A 52 -29.48 9.86 -19.79
C LYS A 52 -28.52 9.02 -18.94
N THR A 53 -27.23 9.32 -19.01
CA THR A 53 -26.20 8.70 -18.18
C THR A 53 -26.41 9.03 -16.70
N VAL A 54 -26.75 10.28 -16.37
CA VAL A 54 -27.12 10.70 -15.00
C VAL A 54 -28.26 9.85 -14.45
N ALA A 55 -29.34 9.65 -15.22
CA ALA A 55 -30.47 8.82 -14.79
C ALA A 55 -30.05 7.36 -14.55
N THR A 56 -29.25 6.80 -15.46
CA THR A 56 -28.74 5.43 -15.36
C THR A 56 -27.86 5.22 -14.11
N VAL A 57 -26.97 6.18 -13.83
CA VAL A 57 -26.08 6.11 -12.65
C VAL A 57 -26.87 6.26 -11.35
N LYS A 58 -27.93 7.08 -11.33
CA LYS A 58 -28.83 7.19 -10.16
C LYS A 58 -29.55 5.86 -9.87
N ASP A 59 -30.12 5.22 -10.89
CA ASP A 59 -30.76 3.90 -10.77
C ASP A 59 -29.77 2.84 -10.25
N LEU A 60 -28.52 2.85 -10.73
CA LEU A 60 -27.47 1.97 -10.19
C LEU A 60 -27.19 2.23 -8.71
N ILE A 61 -27.08 3.50 -8.30
CA ILE A 61 -26.82 3.87 -6.89
C ILE A 61 -27.98 3.41 -5.99
N GLU A 62 -29.22 3.53 -6.46
CA GLU A 62 -30.41 3.08 -5.74
C GLU A 62 -30.40 1.56 -5.55
N LYS A 63 -30.23 0.80 -6.64
CA LYS A 63 -30.14 -0.68 -6.58
C LYS A 63 -29.00 -1.19 -5.71
N LEU A 64 -27.82 -0.54 -5.76
CA LEU A 64 -26.70 -0.87 -4.87
C LEU A 64 -27.05 -0.59 -3.40
N THR A 65 -27.78 0.49 -3.12
CA THR A 65 -28.17 0.86 -1.76
C THR A 65 -29.20 -0.12 -1.21
N GLU A 66 -30.22 -0.47 -1.98
CA GLU A 66 -31.22 -1.47 -1.59
C GLU A 66 -30.59 -2.84 -1.33
N ALA A 67 -29.74 -3.31 -2.24
CA ALA A 67 -29.06 -4.60 -2.09
C ALA A 67 -28.15 -4.62 -0.86
N ALA A 68 -27.36 -3.56 -0.62
CA ALA A 68 -26.50 -3.46 0.55
C ALA A 68 -27.31 -3.41 1.85
N ASN A 69 -28.41 -2.66 1.90
CA ASN A 69 -29.31 -2.61 3.05
C ASN A 69 -29.91 -4.00 3.35
N LYS A 70 -30.38 -4.71 2.32
CA LYS A 70 -30.93 -6.07 2.44
C LYS A 70 -29.89 -7.07 2.98
N LEU A 71 -28.63 -6.90 2.58
CA LEU A 71 -27.51 -7.77 3.00
C LEU A 71 -26.83 -7.30 4.30
N GLY A 72 -27.24 -6.16 4.86
CA GLY A 72 -26.64 -5.60 6.08
C GLY A 72 -25.23 -5.00 5.88
N TYR A 73 -24.86 -4.64 4.65
CA TYR A 73 -23.56 -4.03 4.37
C TYR A 73 -23.57 -2.52 4.64
N SER A 74 -22.54 -2.05 5.35
CA SER A 74 -22.32 -0.62 5.52
C SER A 74 -22.04 0.05 4.17
N LEU A 75 -22.52 1.27 4.00
CA LEU A 75 -22.19 2.07 2.82
C LEU A 75 -21.35 3.30 3.16
N GLU A 76 -20.83 3.38 4.39
CA GLU A 76 -19.94 4.45 4.83
C GLU A 76 -18.60 4.41 4.09
N GLN A 77 -18.01 5.58 3.83
CA GLN A 77 -16.65 5.67 3.30
C GLN A 77 -15.60 5.14 4.30
N LYS A 78 -15.87 5.30 5.60
CA LYS A 78 -14.96 4.89 6.67
C LYS A 78 -15.73 4.26 7.81
N SER A 79 -15.84 2.94 7.77
CA SER A 79 -16.58 2.16 8.74
C SER A 79 -15.87 2.07 10.10
N ASN A 80 -16.57 1.51 11.09
CA ASN A 80 -16.02 1.32 12.43
C ASN A 80 -14.86 0.31 12.46
N SER A 81 -14.87 -0.73 11.61
CA SER A 81 -13.73 -1.67 11.50
C SER A 81 -12.48 -0.96 10.98
N MET A 82 -12.62 -0.11 9.96
CA MET A 82 -11.53 0.71 9.43
C MET A 82 -10.95 1.65 10.49
N LYS A 83 -11.81 2.36 11.24
CA LYS A 83 -11.37 3.24 12.35
C LYS A 83 -10.67 2.46 13.47
N ARG A 84 -11.11 1.24 13.77
CA ARG A 84 -10.42 0.37 14.74
C ARG A 84 -9.06 -0.07 14.23
N ARG A 85 -8.94 -0.39 12.94
CA ARG A 85 -7.66 -0.74 12.34
C ARG A 85 -6.70 0.44 12.29
N ASP A 86 -7.17 1.66 12.04
CA ASP A 86 -6.32 2.86 12.07
C ASP A 86 -5.58 3.05 13.40
N LYS A 87 -6.17 2.61 14.51
CA LYS A 87 -5.51 2.64 15.84
C LYS A 87 -4.36 1.64 15.97
N LYS A 88 -4.28 0.66 15.08
CA LYS A 88 -3.21 -0.36 15.01
C LYS A 88 -2.17 -0.05 13.94
N VAL A 89 -2.34 1.04 13.21
CA VAL A 89 -1.40 1.45 12.16
C VAL A 89 -0.16 2.04 12.82
N VAL A 90 1.00 1.45 12.52
CA VAL A 90 2.28 1.89 13.10
C VAL A 90 2.96 2.99 12.27
N THR A 91 2.76 2.97 10.96
CA THR A 91 3.21 4.01 10.02
C THR A 91 2.28 4.08 8.82
N LYS A 92 2.22 5.24 8.16
CA LYS A 92 1.44 5.42 6.93
C LYS A 92 2.15 4.88 5.69
N SER A 93 3.49 4.91 5.66
CA SER A 93 4.34 4.74 4.48
C SER A 93 3.95 5.67 3.32
N PHE A 94 4.67 5.60 2.19
CA PHE A 94 4.44 6.45 1.03
C PHE A 94 3.07 6.25 0.36
N HIS A 95 2.49 5.06 0.43
CA HIS A 95 1.17 4.81 -0.17
C HIS A 95 0.01 5.30 0.70
N GLY A 96 0.26 5.63 1.98
CA GLY A 96 -0.72 6.24 2.90
C GLY A 96 -1.83 5.32 3.42
N ALA A 97 -1.86 4.05 3.01
CA ALA A 97 -2.84 3.08 3.49
C ALA A 97 -2.50 2.54 4.89
N GLY A 98 -1.26 2.75 5.35
CA GLY A 98 -0.81 2.31 6.67
C GLY A 98 -0.37 0.85 6.73
N LEU A 99 0.59 0.58 7.59
CA LEU A 99 1.10 -0.75 7.90
C LEU A 99 0.61 -1.16 9.29
N VAL A 100 0.20 -2.42 9.42
CA VAL A 100 -0.14 -3.04 10.69
C VAL A 100 0.83 -4.20 10.91
N VAL A 101 1.50 -4.22 12.04
CA VAL A 101 2.35 -5.32 12.51
C VAL A 101 2.00 -5.64 13.97
N PRO A 102 2.27 -6.86 14.45
CA PRO A 102 2.15 -7.15 15.87
C PRO A 102 3.11 -6.25 16.66
N VAL A 103 2.60 -5.57 17.68
CA VAL A 103 3.39 -4.82 18.66
C VAL A 103 3.00 -5.32 20.04
N ASP A 104 3.98 -5.75 20.82
CA ASP A 104 3.75 -6.29 22.16
C ASP A 104 3.55 -5.18 23.21
N LYS A 105 3.38 -5.58 24.48
CA LYS A 105 3.17 -4.64 25.59
C LYS A 105 4.41 -3.79 25.96
N ASN A 106 5.58 -4.13 25.41
CA ASN A 106 6.85 -3.44 25.63
C ASN A 106 7.24 -2.62 24.38
N ASP A 107 6.29 -2.40 23.46
CA ASP A 107 6.49 -1.71 22.19
C ASP A 107 7.44 -2.44 21.21
N VAL A 108 7.64 -3.75 21.37
CA VAL A 108 8.43 -4.57 20.45
C VAL A 108 7.57 -5.04 19.28
N GLY A 109 8.04 -4.77 18.06
CA GLY A 109 7.45 -5.14 16.78
C GLY A 109 7.65 -4.08 15.69
N TYR A 110 7.86 -2.82 16.07
CA TYR A 110 8.08 -1.70 15.16
C TYR A 110 8.92 -0.61 15.83
N ARG A 111 9.88 -0.07 15.06
CA ARG A 111 10.55 1.20 15.34
C ARG A 111 10.62 2.04 14.07
N GLU A 112 10.65 3.35 14.23
CA GLU A 112 10.66 4.31 13.11
C GLU A 112 11.98 4.27 12.34
N LEU A 113 11.93 4.64 11.06
CA LEU A 113 13.12 4.95 10.28
C LEU A 113 13.85 6.17 10.86
N PRO A 114 15.18 6.25 10.75
CA PRO A 114 15.94 7.42 11.21
C PRO A 114 15.69 8.68 10.36
N GLU A 115 14.86 8.59 9.33
CA GLU A 115 14.55 9.64 8.38
C GLU A 115 13.05 9.83 8.23
N THR A 116 12.64 11.09 8.04
CA THR A 116 11.25 11.42 7.71
C THR A 116 10.92 11.02 6.26
N ASP A 117 9.64 10.77 5.95
CA ASP A 117 9.19 10.53 4.57
C ASP A 117 9.69 11.58 3.57
N GLY A 118 9.71 12.85 3.99
CA GLY A 118 10.16 13.97 3.16
C GLY A 118 11.64 13.87 2.82
N ASN A 119 12.47 13.49 3.79
CA ASN A 119 13.90 13.28 3.58
C ASN A 119 14.17 12.01 2.78
N LEU A 120 13.49 10.90 3.09
CA LEU A 120 13.63 9.65 2.36
C LEU A 120 13.27 9.82 0.87
N LYS A 121 12.23 10.61 0.55
CA LYS A 121 11.91 10.97 -0.84
C LYS A 121 13.00 11.78 -1.52
N LYS A 122 13.66 12.71 -0.81
CA LYS A 122 14.81 13.48 -1.33
C LYS A 122 16.01 12.57 -1.59
N MET A 123 16.31 11.63 -0.68
CA MET A 123 17.37 10.64 -0.86
C MET A 123 17.10 9.77 -2.09
N CYS A 124 15.86 9.25 -2.22
CA CYS A 124 15.45 8.47 -3.38
C CYS A 124 15.60 9.28 -4.68
N LYS A 125 15.20 10.55 -4.67
CA LYS A 125 15.35 11.46 -5.83
C LYS A 125 16.82 11.64 -6.22
N ALA A 126 17.70 11.88 -5.25
CA ALA A 126 19.13 12.03 -5.50
C ALA A 126 19.75 10.77 -6.14
N ILE A 127 19.32 9.57 -5.74
CA ILE A 127 19.76 8.31 -6.33
C ILE A 127 19.27 8.17 -7.79
N VAL A 128 17.99 8.44 -8.03
CA VAL A 128 17.40 8.28 -9.37
C VAL A 128 17.93 9.31 -10.37
N GLU A 129 18.15 10.54 -9.92
CA GLU A 129 18.63 11.65 -10.75
C GLU A 129 20.17 11.75 -10.82
N ALA A 130 20.90 10.84 -10.15
CA ALA A 130 22.36 10.81 -10.20
C ALA A 130 22.87 10.65 -11.65
N PRO A 131 23.82 11.49 -12.10
CA PRO A 131 24.26 11.52 -13.50
C PRO A 131 25.13 10.34 -13.90
N THR A 132 25.78 9.69 -12.94
CA THR A 132 26.66 8.53 -13.16
C THR A 132 26.46 7.48 -12.07
N ASP A 133 26.87 6.25 -12.37
CA ASP A 133 26.79 5.13 -11.42
C ASP A 133 27.65 5.38 -10.17
N ASP A 134 28.81 6.01 -10.31
CA ASP A 134 29.67 6.37 -9.17
C ASP A 134 29.00 7.38 -8.23
N VAL A 135 28.33 8.39 -8.78
CA VAL A 135 27.57 9.36 -7.97
C VAL A 135 26.38 8.66 -7.33
N ARG A 136 25.72 7.75 -8.06
CA ARG A 136 24.59 6.98 -7.53
C ARG A 136 24.99 6.08 -6.38
N MET A 137 26.13 5.40 -6.48
CA MET A 137 26.67 4.55 -5.42
C MET A 137 26.92 5.35 -4.13
N LYS A 138 27.47 6.57 -4.25
CA LYS A 138 27.63 7.47 -3.10
C LYS A 138 26.30 7.92 -2.53
N ALA A 139 25.33 8.24 -3.39
CA ALA A 139 23.97 8.62 -2.97
C ALA A 139 23.21 7.46 -2.29
N PHE A 140 23.61 6.21 -2.52
CA PHE A 140 23.05 5.03 -1.85
C PHE A 140 23.55 4.83 -0.41
N ALA A 141 24.63 5.50 0.02
CA ALA A 141 25.22 5.28 1.34
C ALA A 141 24.21 5.43 2.51
N PRO A 142 23.31 6.43 2.54
CA PRO A 142 22.30 6.53 3.60
C PRO A 142 21.30 5.36 3.60
N ILE A 143 20.95 4.82 2.42
CA ILE A 143 20.08 3.64 2.33
C ILE A 143 20.79 2.41 2.90
N GLN A 144 22.09 2.25 2.62
CA GLN A 144 22.88 1.14 3.15
C GLN A 144 23.03 1.20 4.68
N GLU A 145 23.18 2.40 5.23
CA GLU A 145 23.20 2.64 6.67
C GLU A 145 21.84 2.25 7.30
N MET A 146 20.72 2.70 6.72
CA MET A 146 19.38 2.29 7.18
C MET A 146 19.17 0.78 7.09
N MET A 147 19.67 0.11 6.04
CA MET A 147 19.62 -1.35 5.94
C MET A 147 20.37 -2.05 7.07
N THR A 148 21.46 -1.46 7.56
CA THR A 148 22.22 -1.97 8.70
C THR A 148 21.41 -1.82 9.99
N PHE A 149 20.78 -0.67 10.22
CA PHE A 149 19.87 -0.48 11.35
C PHE A 149 18.68 -1.44 11.32
N ILE A 150 18.17 -1.76 10.14
CA ILE A 150 17.10 -2.76 9.97
C ILE A 150 17.56 -4.16 10.37
N GLN A 151 18.83 -4.54 10.16
CA GLN A 151 19.31 -5.83 10.67
C GLN A 151 19.28 -5.88 12.19
N PHE A 152 19.75 -4.82 12.87
CA PHE A 152 19.63 -4.72 14.33
C PHE A 152 18.17 -4.76 14.79
N ALA A 153 17.28 -4.04 14.10
CA ALA A 153 15.84 -4.07 14.39
C ALA A 153 15.26 -5.48 14.23
N ASN A 154 15.64 -6.22 13.19
CA ASN A 154 15.20 -7.60 12.99
C ASN A 154 15.69 -8.53 14.10
N ASP A 155 16.95 -8.42 14.52
CA ASP A 155 17.49 -9.21 15.63
C ASP A 155 16.75 -8.92 16.95
N GLU A 156 16.25 -7.69 17.10
CA GLU A 156 15.46 -7.21 18.24
C GLU A 156 13.94 -7.37 18.03
N CYS A 157 13.50 -8.13 17.02
CA CYS A 157 12.10 -8.42 16.67
C CYS A 157 11.26 -7.23 16.17
N ASP A 158 11.85 -6.09 15.85
CA ASP A 158 11.21 -4.92 15.27
C ASP A 158 11.09 -5.00 13.72
N TYR A 159 10.45 -6.07 13.26
CA TYR A 159 10.33 -6.40 11.83
C TYR A 159 9.61 -5.33 11.01
N GLY A 160 8.78 -4.50 11.66
CA GLY A 160 8.05 -3.41 11.01
C GLY A 160 8.94 -2.34 10.35
N MET A 161 10.16 -2.12 10.85
CA MET A 161 11.08 -1.12 10.31
C MET A 161 11.56 -1.50 8.90
N GLY A 162 11.98 -2.76 8.73
CA GLY A 162 12.37 -3.29 7.42
C GLY A 162 11.21 -3.37 6.44
N TYR A 163 10.01 -3.65 6.96
CA TYR A 163 8.78 -3.64 6.17
C TYR A 163 8.48 -2.24 5.61
N GLU A 164 8.55 -1.20 6.45
CA GLU A 164 8.31 0.19 6.06
C GLU A 164 9.28 0.66 4.96
N LEU A 165 10.60 0.56 5.19
CA LEU A 165 11.59 1.01 4.20
C LEU A 165 11.41 0.27 2.87
N GLY A 166 11.17 -1.04 2.93
CA GLY A 166 10.92 -1.84 1.73
C GLY A 166 9.70 -1.34 0.94
N ILE A 167 8.61 -1.02 1.64
CA ILE A 167 7.38 -0.50 1.04
C ILE A 167 7.60 0.89 0.45
N ASP A 168 8.31 1.78 1.13
CA ASP A 168 8.58 3.13 0.66
C ASP A 168 9.42 3.14 -0.61
N LEU A 169 10.48 2.32 -0.65
CA LEU A 169 11.32 2.13 -1.83
C LEU A 169 10.53 1.50 -2.99
N PHE A 170 9.65 0.52 -2.70
CA PHE A 170 8.76 -0.06 -3.69
C PHE A 170 7.77 0.98 -4.26
N CYS A 171 7.22 1.83 -3.39
CA CYS A 171 6.29 2.90 -3.73
C CYS A 171 6.94 4.03 -4.50
N TYR A 172 8.22 4.30 -4.29
CA TYR A 172 8.97 5.25 -5.10
C TYR A 172 9.06 4.79 -6.57
N GLY A 173 9.12 3.48 -6.81
CA GLY A 173 8.86 2.88 -8.12
C GLY A 173 10.03 2.88 -9.11
N SER A 174 11.24 3.24 -8.67
CA SER A 174 12.44 3.17 -9.51
C SER A 174 13.08 1.79 -9.50
N HIS A 175 13.54 1.33 -10.67
CA HIS A 175 14.20 0.04 -10.83
C HIS A 175 15.51 -0.07 -10.03
N TYR A 176 16.18 1.06 -9.74
CA TYR A 176 17.38 1.08 -8.89
C TYR A 176 17.12 0.53 -7.48
N PHE A 177 15.88 0.56 -7.01
CA PHE A 177 15.52 0.06 -5.67
C PHE A 177 15.04 -1.39 -5.66
N HIS A 178 14.84 -2.04 -6.81
CA HIS A 178 14.29 -3.40 -6.86
C HIS A 178 15.15 -4.40 -6.09
N LYS A 179 16.48 -4.27 -6.14
CA LYS A 179 17.40 -5.15 -5.40
C LYS A 179 17.22 -4.99 -3.89
N VAL A 180 17.18 -3.76 -3.40
CA VAL A 180 17.02 -3.46 -1.97
C VAL A 180 15.62 -3.88 -1.49
N ALA A 181 14.57 -3.53 -2.23
CA ALA A 181 13.21 -3.94 -1.90
C ALA A 181 13.06 -5.48 -1.86
N ARG A 182 13.75 -6.22 -2.74
CA ARG A 182 13.77 -7.70 -2.73
C ARG A 182 14.56 -8.28 -1.55
N GLN A 183 15.48 -7.53 -0.96
CA GLN A 183 16.17 -7.96 0.27
C GLN A 183 15.30 -7.70 1.51
N LEU A 184 14.60 -6.57 1.54
CA LEU A 184 13.82 -6.13 2.70
C LEU A 184 12.45 -6.80 2.79
N LEU A 185 11.63 -6.69 1.74
CA LEU A 185 10.22 -7.06 1.80
C LEU A 185 9.99 -8.56 2.00
N PRO A 186 10.63 -9.48 1.25
CA PRO A 186 10.41 -10.90 1.46
C PRO A 186 10.85 -11.37 2.85
N LEU A 187 11.97 -10.84 3.36
CA LEU A 187 12.44 -11.14 4.71
C LEU A 187 11.45 -10.63 5.76
N ALA A 188 11.03 -9.36 5.67
CA ALA A 188 10.09 -8.77 6.61
C ALA A 188 8.75 -9.53 6.63
N TYR A 189 8.22 -9.90 5.45
CA TYR A 189 7.01 -10.71 5.37
C TYR A 189 7.16 -12.09 6.02
N ARG A 190 8.28 -12.79 5.79
CA ARG A 190 8.54 -14.10 6.42
C ARG A 190 8.67 -14.00 7.94
N LEU A 191 9.38 -12.98 8.45
CA LEU A 191 9.49 -12.72 9.89
C LEU A 191 8.13 -12.40 10.52
N LEU A 192 7.26 -11.72 9.78
CA LEU A 192 5.86 -11.45 10.16
C LEU A 192 4.90 -12.63 9.92
N LYS A 193 5.39 -13.79 9.44
CA LYS A 193 4.59 -14.97 9.07
C LYS A 193 3.53 -14.68 8.01
N ARG A 194 3.93 -13.96 6.96
CA ARG A 194 3.11 -13.53 5.80
C ARG A 194 3.71 -14.07 4.51
N ASP A 195 4.05 -15.36 4.47
CA ASP A 195 4.84 -15.97 3.39
C ASP A 195 4.26 -15.74 1.98
N LEU A 196 2.93 -15.79 1.82
CA LEU A 196 2.28 -15.49 0.54
C LEU A 196 2.61 -14.08 0.02
N PHE A 197 2.72 -13.08 0.91
CA PHE A 197 3.11 -11.73 0.50
C PHE A 197 4.58 -11.65 0.08
N ALA A 198 5.46 -12.47 0.66
CA ALA A 198 6.85 -12.61 0.23
C ALA A 198 6.93 -13.17 -1.21
N GLU A 199 6.15 -14.21 -1.52
CA GLU A 199 6.10 -14.80 -2.86
C GLU A 199 5.55 -13.82 -3.91
N ILE A 200 4.47 -13.09 -3.56
CA ILE A 200 3.88 -12.07 -4.43
C ILE A 200 4.89 -10.98 -4.74
N ILE A 201 5.59 -10.43 -3.74
CA ILE A 201 6.51 -9.33 -3.97
C ILE A 201 7.77 -9.78 -4.73
N GLU A 202 8.26 -11.00 -4.51
CA GLU A 202 9.37 -11.58 -5.28
C GLU A 202 9.00 -11.70 -6.75
N SER A 203 7.84 -12.30 -7.04
CA SER A 203 7.32 -12.46 -8.40
C SER A 203 7.05 -11.11 -9.07
N HIS A 204 6.44 -10.17 -8.34
CA HIS A 204 6.14 -8.84 -8.85
C HIS A 204 7.43 -8.05 -9.14
N LEU A 205 8.43 -8.04 -8.26
CA LEU A 205 9.70 -7.36 -8.51
C LEU A 205 10.54 -8.01 -9.61
N ALA A 206 10.35 -9.30 -9.89
CA ALA A 206 10.99 -9.99 -11.02
C ALA A 206 10.37 -9.58 -12.37
N ASN A 207 9.07 -9.30 -12.40
CA ASN A 207 8.34 -8.95 -13.61
C ASN A 207 7.43 -7.72 -13.41
N ARG A 208 8.01 -6.60 -12.92
CA ARG A 208 7.25 -5.37 -12.63
C ARG A 208 7.02 -4.57 -13.91
N ARG A 209 5.91 -4.84 -14.60
CA ARG A 209 5.52 -4.14 -15.84
C ARG A 209 4.68 -2.89 -15.55
N LYS A 210 4.80 -1.89 -16.43
CA LYS A 210 3.92 -0.70 -16.44
C LYS A 210 2.74 -0.86 -17.40
N GLU A 211 2.91 -1.70 -18.41
CA GLU A 211 1.94 -2.01 -19.45
C GLU A 211 1.64 -3.52 -19.38
N ASP A 212 0.51 -3.95 -19.95
CA ASP A 212 0.11 -5.36 -19.99
C ASP A 212 0.14 -6.06 -18.62
N VAL A 213 -0.43 -5.37 -17.63
CA VAL A 213 -0.49 -5.84 -16.24
C VAL A 213 -1.44 -7.03 -16.04
N ASN A 214 -2.42 -7.22 -16.94
CA ASN A 214 -3.28 -8.41 -16.94
C ASN A 214 -2.65 -9.49 -17.80
N GLN A 215 -2.17 -10.56 -17.16
CA GLN A 215 -1.49 -11.69 -17.81
C GLN A 215 -2.32 -12.98 -17.72
N LEU A 216 -3.59 -12.90 -17.30
CA LEU A 216 -4.47 -14.08 -17.21
C LEU A 216 -4.77 -14.72 -18.58
N ASP A 217 -4.62 -13.95 -19.66
CA ASP A 217 -4.88 -14.39 -21.04
C ASP A 217 -3.59 -14.52 -21.89
N ALA A 218 -2.40 -14.49 -21.26
CA ALA A 218 -1.10 -14.51 -21.93
C ALA A 218 -0.46 -15.90 -21.98
#